data_AF-A0A699XFN2-F1
#
_entry.id   AF-A0A699XFN2-F1
#
_cell.length_a   1.000
_cell.length_b   1.000
_cell.length_c   1.000
_cell.angle_alpha   90.00
_cell.angle_beta   90.00
_cell.angle_gamma   90.00
#
_symmetry.space_group_name_H-M   'P 1'
#
loop_
_entity.id
_entity.type
_entity.pdbx_description
1 polymer ?
#
loop_
_entity_poly.entity_id
_entity_poly.type
_entity_poly.pdbx_seq_one_letter_code
_entity_poly.pdbx_strand_id
1 'polypeptide(L)'
;IVPAEPALKKLAAETGVKGDHLEELVHNKQINSAVLKQLQSAGQKGGLAGFEMIEGVVLADEEWTPQNVSLIRSVHVEGTVS
;
A
#
# COMPACT_ATOMS: atom_id res chain seq x y z
N ILE A 1 -5.07 -0.58 -1.50
CA ILE A 1 -5.25 0.00 -2.86
C ILE A 1 -4.42 -0.81 -3.85
N VAL A 2 -4.90 -0.97 -5.09
CA VAL A 2 -4.08 -1.55 -6.16
C VAL A 2 -3.39 -0.42 -6.90
N PRO A 3 -2.05 -0.30 -6.83
CA PRO A 3 -1.34 0.73 -7.54
C PRO A 3 -1.21 0.36 -9.03
N ALA A 4 -1.18 1.38 -9.90
CA ALA A 4 -0.80 1.18 -11.29
C ALA A 4 0.67 0.73 -11.35
N GLU A 5 0.92 -0.47 -11.85
CA GLU A 5 2.26 -1.10 -11.87
C GLU A 5 3.35 -0.20 -12.48
N PRO A 6 3.14 0.51 -13.62
CA PRO A 6 4.18 1.38 -14.18
C PRO A 6 4.58 2.53 -13.25
N ALA A 7 3.62 3.11 -12.53
CA ALA A 7 3.88 4.19 -11.58
C ALA A 7 4.63 3.67 -10.35
N LEU A 8 4.29 2.47 -9.88
CA LEU A 8 4.95 1.86 -8.74
C LEU A 8 6.41 1.50 -9.06
N LYS A 9 6.68 0.93 -10.24
CA LYS A 9 8.03 0.63 -10.72
C LYS A 9 8.90 1.88 -10.82
N LYS A 10 8.33 2.97 -11.35
CA LYS A 10 9.03 4.26 -11.40
C LYS A 10 9.40 4.76 -10.00
N LEU A 11 8.45 4.71 -9.06
CA LEU A 11 8.70 5.10 -7.68
C LEU A 11 9.75 4.21 -7.00
N ALA A 12 9.77 2.91 -7.30
CA ALA A 12 10.79 1.99 -6.80
C ALA A 12 12.19 2.37 -7.31
N ALA A 13 12.32 2.66 -8.60
CA ALA A 13 13.57 3.14 -9.18
C ALA A 13 14.05 4.47 -8.54
N GLU A 14 13.15 5.42 -8.33
CA GLU A 14 13.45 6.71 -7.68
C GLU A 14 13.87 6.57 -6.22
N THR A 15 13.38 5.54 -5.52
CA THR A 15 13.68 5.27 -4.11
C THR A 15 14.83 4.28 -3.90
N GLY A 16 15.39 3.72 -4.99
CA GLY A 16 16.48 2.74 -4.96
C GLY A 16 16.04 1.33 -4.53
N VAL A 17 14.73 1.06 -4.53
CA VAL A 17 14.18 -0.26 -4.22
C VAL A 17 14.26 -1.14 -5.47
N LYS A 18 14.78 -2.35 -5.30
CA LYS A 18 14.79 -3.40 -6.34
C LYS A 18 13.48 -4.19 -6.30
N GLY A 19 12.97 -4.56 -7.47
CA GLY A 19 11.79 -5.40 -7.64
C GLY A 19 11.22 -5.22 -9.04
N ASP A 20 10.91 -6.34 -9.71
CA ASP A 20 10.46 -6.35 -11.11
C ASP A 20 8.95 -6.58 -11.24
N HIS A 21 8.30 -7.04 -10.16
CA HIS A 21 6.89 -7.42 -10.15
C HIS A 21 6.09 -6.63 -9.11
N LEU A 22 4.80 -6.44 -9.40
CA LEU A 22 3.88 -5.71 -8.53
C LEU A 22 3.84 -6.34 -7.13
N GLU A 23 3.67 -7.66 -7.06
CA GLU A 23 3.60 -8.48 -5.84
C GLU A 23 4.78 -8.22 -4.88
N GLU A 24 5.99 -8.06 -5.41
CA GLU A 24 7.18 -7.79 -4.60
C GLU A 24 7.18 -6.34 -4.07
N LEU A 25 6.81 -5.39 -4.92
CA LEU A 25 6.88 -3.97 -4.61
C LEU A 25 5.78 -3.53 -3.63
N VAL A 26 4.58 -4.12 -3.69
CA VAL A 26 3.45 -3.76 -2.82
C VAL A 26 3.68 -4.10 -1.36
N HIS A 27 4.54 -5.08 -1.06
CA HIS A 27 4.89 -5.46 0.31
C HIS A 27 6.14 -4.73 0.85
N ASN A 28 6.82 -3.93 0.01
CA ASN A 28 8.03 -3.23 0.42
C ASN A 28 7.68 -2.00 1.29
N LYS A 29 8.23 -1.94 2.51
CA LYS A 29 7.95 -0.85 3.47
C LYS A 29 8.35 0.54 2.95
N GLN A 30 9.49 0.64 2.25
CA GLN A 30 9.98 1.91 1.71
C GLN A 30 9.05 2.42 0.60
N ILE A 31 8.54 1.51 -0.25
CA ILE A 31 7.54 1.83 -1.26
C ILE A 31 6.23 2.29 -0.60
N ASN A 32 5.73 1.55 0.40
CA ASN A 32 4.51 1.93 1.12
C ASN A 32 4.64 3.33 1.77
N SER A 33 5.78 3.63 2.40
CA SER A 33 6.05 4.96 2.96
C SER A 33 6.13 6.04 1.88
N ALA A 34 6.73 5.76 0.73
CA ALA A 34 6.83 6.70 -0.38
C ALA A 34 5.45 7.01 -0.98
N VAL A 35 4.59 6.00 -1.16
CA VAL A 35 3.21 6.18 -1.60
C VAL A 35 2.40 6.96 -0.58
N LEU A 36 2.51 6.64 0.71
CA LEU A 36 1.84 7.38 1.78
C LEU A 36 2.20 8.87 1.72
N LYS A 37 3.49 9.19 1.54
CA LYS A 37 3.95 10.58 1.41
C LYS A 37 3.37 11.29 0.18
N GLN A 38 3.22 10.59 -0.94
CA GLN A 38 2.57 11.15 -2.14
C GLN A 38 1.08 11.42 -1.90
N LEU A 39 0.38 10.49 -1.25
CA LEU A 39 -1.02 10.65 -0.86
C LEU A 39 -1.21 11.81 0.11
N GLN A 40 -0.34 11.94 1.11
CA GLN A 40 -0.35 13.07 2.04
C GLN A 40 -0.09 14.40 1.32
N SER A 41 0.90 14.43 0.43
CA SER A 41 1.22 15.64 -0.36
C SER A 41 0.08 16.05 -1.27
N ALA A 42 -0.62 15.08 -1.89
CA ALA A 42 -1.80 15.33 -2.70
C ALA A 42 -2.98 15.81 -1.85
N GLY A 43 -3.21 15.17 -0.70
CA GLY A 43 -4.24 15.55 0.26
C GLY A 43 -4.07 16.99 0.77
N GLN A 44 -2.85 17.36 1.18
CA GLN A 44 -2.54 18.73 1.60
C GLN A 44 -2.80 19.76 0.49
N LYS A 45 -2.39 19.45 -0.76
CA LYS A 45 -2.70 20.31 -1.93
C LYS A 45 -4.21 20.40 -2.21
N GLY A 46 -4.94 19.35 -1.89
CA GLY A 46 -6.41 19.29 -1.97
C GLY A 46 -7.13 19.90 -0.77
N GLY A 47 -6.41 20.41 0.22
CA GLY A 47 -6.97 21.08 1.40
C GLY A 47 -7.19 20.18 2.64
N LEU A 48 -6.78 18.90 2.61
CA LEU A 48 -6.83 18.05 3.80
C LEU A 48 -5.84 18.56 4.86
N ALA A 49 -6.30 18.69 6.10
CA ALA A 49 -5.47 19.14 7.21
C ALA A 49 -5.83 18.44 8.54
N GLY A 50 -4.89 18.44 9.48
CA GLY A 50 -5.10 17.91 10.82
C GLY A 50 -5.53 16.44 10.80
N PHE A 51 -6.70 16.16 11.36
CA PHE A 51 -7.24 14.79 11.51
C PHE A 51 -7.70 14.15 10.19
N GLU A 52 -7.82 14.93 9.12
CA GLU A 52 -8.19 14.42 7.79
C GLU A 52 -6.99 13.80 7.06
N MET A 53 -5.79 13.93 7.61
CA MET A 53 -4.60 13.45 6.95
C MET A 53 -4.56 11.92 6.90
N ILE A 54 -4.15 11.39 5.75
CA ILE A 54 -3.97 9.96 5.52
C ILE A 54 -2.79 9.49 6.37
N GLU A 55 -3.06 8.66 7.37
CA GLU A 55 -2.05 8.12 8.31
C GLU A 55 -1.48 6.77 7.87
N GLY A 56 -2.12 6.09 6.92
CA GLY A 56 -1.70 4.76 6.50
C GLY A 56 -2.15 4.39 5.10
N VAL A 57 -1.36 3.55 4.44
CA VAL A 57 -1.70 2.93 3.17
C VAL A 57 -1.24 1.48 3.19
N VAL A 58 -2.06 0.60 2.61
CA VAL A 58 -1.70 -0.78 2.31
C VAL A 58 -1.87 -0.97 0.81
N LEU A 59 -0.77 -1.32 0.14
CA LEU A 59 -0.78 -1.67 -1.26
C LEU A 59 -1.10 -3.17 -1.42
N ALA A 60 -1.80 -3.51 -2.49
CA ALA A 60 -2.11 -4.89 -2.84
C ALA A 60 -1.87 -5.11 -4.34
N ASP A 61 -1.48 -6.33 -4.67
CA ASP A 61 -1.31 -6.87 -6.00
C ASP A 61 -2.65 -7.19 -6.69
N GLU A 62 -3.70 -7.42 -5.91
CA GLU A 62 -5.06 -7.69 -6.41
C GLU A 62 -6.11 -6.69 -5.91
N GLU A 63 -7.18 -6.56 -6.69
CA GLU A 63 -8.30 -5.68 -6.35
C GLU A 63 -9.03 -6.14 -5.09
N TRP A 64 -9.34 -5.17 -4.23
CA TRP A 64 -10.06 -5.41 -2.98
C TRP A 64 -11.54 -5.66 -3.29
N THR A 65 -11.91 -6.93 -3.45
CA THR A 65 -13.31 -7.36 -3.48
C THR A 65 -13.77 -7.69 -2.05
N PRO A 66 -15.04 -7.45 -1.68
CA PRO A 66 -15.57 -7.86 -0.37
C PRO A 66 -15.27 -9.34 -0.01
N GLN A 67 -15.20 -10.20 -1.03
CA GLN A 67 -14.89 -11.61 -0.94
C GLN A 67 -13.43 -11.87 -0.52
N ASN A 68 -12.45 -11.15 -1.08
CA ASN A 68 -11.03 -11.29 -0.72
C ASN A 68 -10.75 -10.77 0.70
N VAL A 69 -11.47 -9.73 1.16
CA VAL A 69 -11.28 -9.14 2.50
C VAL A 69 -11.62 -10.11 3.64
N SER A 70 -12.54 -11.06 3.41
CA SER A 70 -12.89 -12.08 4.40
C SER A 70 -11.74 -13.08 4.65
N LEU A 71 -10.96 -13.40 3.61
CA LEU A 71 -9.90 -14.41 3.67
C LEU A 71 -8.67 -13.90 4.43
N ILE A 72 -8.26 -12.65 4.22
CA ILE A 72 -7.15 -12.02 4.97
C ILE A 72 -7.43 -11.90 6.48
N ARG A 73 -8.71 -11.82 6.88
CA ARG A 73 -9.08 -11.74 8.31
C ARG A 73 -9.00 -13.09 9.03
N SER A 74 -9.16 -14.20 8.31
CA SER A 74 -9.15 -15.55 8.88
C SER A 74 -7.72 -16.07 9.16
N VAL A 75 -6.71 -15.59 8.43
CA VAL A 75 -5.30 -15.99 8.63
C VAL A 75 -4.71 -15.46 9.95
N HIS A 76 -5.32 -14.46 10.58
CA HIS A 76 -4.87 -13.94 11.89
C HIS A 76 -5.50 -14.67 13.10
N VAL A 77 -6.47 -15.57 12.91
CA VAL A 77 -7.17 -16.24 14.02
C VAL A 77 -6.65 -17.67 14.29
N GLU A 78 -5.88 -18.27 13.38
CA GLU A 78 -5.41 -19.67 13.52
C GLU A 78 -3.92 -19.78 13.96
N GLY A 79 -3.46 -18.85 14.79
CA GLY A 79 -2.07 -18.82 15.28
C GLY A 79 -1.90 -19.07 16.79
N THR A 80 -2.90 -19.61 17.50
CA THR A 80 -2.77 -19.89 18.94
C THR A 80 -3.66 -21.05 19.41
N VAL A 81 -3.53 -22.23 18.80
CA VAL A 81 -3.85 -23.49 19.51
C VAL A 81 -2.92 -24.61 19.05
N SER A 82 -1.83 -24.82 19.80
CA SER A 82 -1.29 -26.11 20.28
C SER A 82 0.17 -25.94 20.70
#